data_AF-A0A538Q1S1-F1
#
_entry.id   AF-A0A538Q1S1-F1
#
_cell.length_a   1.000
_cell.length_b   1.000
_cell.length_c   1.000
_cell.angle_alpha   90.00
_cell.angle_beta   90.00
_cell.angle_gamma   90.00
#
_symmetry.space_group_name_H-M   'P 1'
#
loop_
_entity.id
_entity.type
_entity.pdbx_description
1 polymer ?
#
loop_
_entity_poly.entity_id
_entity_poly.type
_entity_poly.pdbx_seq_one_letter_code
_entity_poly.pdbx_strand_id
1 'polypeptide(L)'
;MTSTTWLALALAVAACTDPRKLVLSIDTNAGVPCDIDRVRIRASASETTTFERSLDAAHLPISVTLLDETTEGRFDVEITGLKSGVEVMQVSDSLQFGRDATQPVMLDLQCTADQHCKLSGAMSAGSAAPSASRFQCGPSVLRYTAAMTSADATDACSVPMAHAGKVLGDGSRGPVRLTELEPLLPGFGFQFYGQPIHQIWVARDGYVSFGHDNPDPAGDLVPGPFDRNLVRGGTPPPPHAVMAFWDKMSTSSMGVCYELNGPRGAQSLRLAWTHACLTQPCGSDNLNFMITLDESTQQIVLSYGPMAATPPERAAGATATVGLVDDAPACPVDQCVRETGLCKDGATPCSYSQVFSSTVQAGGVPNMRFSPVAASR
;
A
#
# COMPACT_ATOMS: atom_id res chain seq x y z
N MET A 1 -83.32 41.10 -10.45
CA MET A 1 -81.91 41.45 -10.28
C MET A 1 -81.15 40.18 -9.93
N THR A 2 -80.66 39.47 -10.95
CA THR A 2 -80.01 38.16 -10.82
C THR A 2 -78.51 38.35 -10.94
N SER A 3 -77.83 38.20 -9.79
CA SER A 3 -76.38 38.25 -9.66
C SER A 3 -75.75 37.01 -10.32
N THR A 4 -74.86 37.22 -11.29
CA THR A 4 -74.13 36.16 -11.98
C THR A 4 -72.71 36.10 -11.42
N THR A 5 -72.49 35.19 -10.49
CA THR A 5 -71.19 34.94 -9.86
C THR A 5 -70.31 34.15 -10.83
N TRP A 6 -69.26 34.79 -11.36
CA TRP A 6 -68.22 34.11 -12.14
C TRP A 6 -67.26 33.38 -11.20
N LEU A 7 -67.31 32.04 -11.18
CA LEU A 7 -66.24 31.21 -10.62
C LEU A 7 -65.05 31.25 -11.59
N ALA A 8 -63.98 31.94 -11.21
CA ALA A 8 -62.68 31.79 -11.84
C ALA A 8 -62.04 30.49 -11.33
N LEU A 9 -62.03 29.46 -12.19
CA LEU A 9 -61.33 28.21 -11.95
C LEU A 9 -59.83 28.45 -12.12
N ALA A 10 -59.10 28.63 -11.01
CA ALA A 10 -57.65 28.66 -11.02
C ALA A 10 -57.12 27.23 -11.30
N LEU A 11 -56.78 26.95 -12.56
CA LEU A 11 -55.96 25.77 -12.88
C LEU A 11 -54.58 25.97 -12.27
N ALA A 12 -54.32 25.29 -11.15
CA ALA A 12 -52.97 25.02 -10.70
C ALA A 12 -52.32 24.09 -11.73
N VAL A 13 -51.61 24.67 -12.70
CA VAL A 13 -50.69 23.91 -13.54
C VAL A 13 -49.57 23.47 -12.61
N ALA A 14 -49.66 22.26 -12.08
CA ALA A 14 -48.53 21.59 -11.46
C ALA A 14 -47.47 21.45 -12.55
N ALA A 15 -46.51 22.37 -12.57
CA ALA A 15 -45.35 22.26 -13.43
C ALA A 15 -44.61 20.99 -12.99
N CYS A 16 -44.73 19.92 -13.78
CA CYS A 16 -43.91 18.73 -13.61
C CYS A 16 -42.46 19.16 -13.84
N THR A 17 -41.74 19.45 -12.77
CA THR A 17 -40.29 19.61 -12.83
C THR A 17 -39.71 18.21 -12.99
N ASP A 18 -39.08 17.94 -14.14
CA ASP A 18 -38.33 16.69 -14.33
C ASP A 18 -37.26 16.59 -13.22
N PRO A 19 -37.28 15.54 -12.38
CA PRO A 19 -36.31 15.39 -11.31
C PRO A 19 -34.92 15.25 -11.91
N ARG A 20 -33.95 16.02 -11.39
CA ARG A 20 -32.56 15.92 -11.86
C ARG A 20 -31.93 14.68 -11.24
N LYS A 21 -31.18 13.93 -12.05
CA LYS A 21 -30.54 12.68 -11.65
C LYS A 21 -29.02 12.85 -11.64
N LEU A 22 -28.40 12.56 -10.51
CA LEU A 22 -26.94 12.44 -10.38
C LEU A 22 -26.61 10.99 -10.06
N VAL A 23 -25.74 10.37 -10.86
CA VAL A 23 -25.26 9.02 -10.57
C VAL A 23 -23.86 9.15 -10.00
N LEU A 24 -23.74 9.03 -8.69
CA LEU A 24 -22.46 8.92 -8.01
C LEU A 24 -21.93 7.50 -8.27
N SER A 25 -20.85 7.38 -9.04
CA SER A 25 -20.16 6.11 -9.21
C SER A 25 -18.92 6.12 -8.33
N ILE A 26 -18.93 5.33 -7.27
CA ILE A 26 -17.77 5.20 -6.40
C ILE A 26 -16.87 4.18 -7.07
N ASP A 27 -15.92 4.71 -7.84
CA ASP A 27 -14.91 3.91 -8.50
C ASP A 27 -13.78 3.62 -7.52
N THR A 28 -13.72 2.37 -7.09
CA THR A 28 -12.72 1.88 -6.14
C THR A 28 -11.46 1.40 -6.85
N ASN A 29 -11.26 1.77 -8.12
CA ASN A 29 -10.04 1.46 -8.87
C ASN A 29 -8.76 2.04 -8.26
N ALA A 30 -8.85 3.01 -7.34
CA ALA A 30 -7.71 3.47 -6.54
C ALA A 30 -7.53 2.70 -5.21
N GLY A 31 -8.35 1.68 -4.97
CA GLY A 31 -8.45 0.97 -3.71
C GLY A 31 -9.43 1.64 -2.76
N VAL A 32 -10.39 0.89 -2.25
CA VAL A 32 -10.94 1.19 -0.92
C VAL A 32 -9.94 0.58 0.04
N PRO A 33 -9.37 1.33 0.99
CA PRO A 33 -8.48 0.73 1.97
C PRO A 33 -9.12 -0.50 2.59
N CYS A 34 -8.34 -1.57 2.75
CA CYS A 34 -8.80 -2.83 3.34
C CYS A 34 -9.43 -2.66 4.72
N ASP A 35 -9.16 -1.53 5.35
CA ASP A 35 -9.69 -1.12 6.63
C ASP A 35 -11.16 -0.69 6.60
N ILE A 36 -11.74 -0.39 5.44
CA ILE A 36 -13.14 0.05 5.35
C ILE A 36 -14.05 -1.17 5.16
N ASP A 37 -14.92 -1.43 6.14
CA ASP A 37 -15.98 -2.45 6.04
C ASP A 37 -17.28 -1.87 5.46
N ARG A 38 -17.49 -0.56 5.59
CA ARG A 38 -18.69 0.13 5.11
C ARG A 38 -18.37 1.51 4.58
N VAL A 39 -19.04 1.88 3.49
CA VAL A 39 -19.05 3.25 2.98
C VAL A 39 -20.38 3.89 3.34
N ARG A 40 -20.34 5.06 3.98
CA ARG A 40 -21.50 5.89 4.24
C ARG A 40 -21.46 7.10 3.33
N ILE A 41 -22.55 7.33 2.60
CA ILE A 41 -22.69 8.46 1.68
C ILE A 41 -23.78 9.35 2.24
N ARG A 42 -23.46 10.61 2.51
CA ARG A 42 -24.38 11.66 2.89
C ARG A 42 -24.41 12.70 1.77
N ALA A 43 -25.60 13.10 1.36
CA ALA A 43 -25.78 14.23 0.47
C ALA A 43 -26.81 15.19 1.08
N SER A 44 -26.43 16.45 1.19
CA SER A 44 -27.26 17.52 1.75
C SER A 44 -27.44 18.65 0.74
N ALA A 45 -28.69 19.08 0.58
CA ALA A 45 -29.04 20.28 -0.17
C ALA A 45 -29.60 21.33 0.81
N SER A 46 -29.13 22.56 0.69
CA SER A 46 -29.62 23.72 1.46
C SER A 46 -29.75 23.45 2.98
N GLU A 47 -28.69 22.91 3.58
CA GLU A 47 -28.58 22.58 5.03
C GLU A 47 -29.51 21.45 5.54
N THR A 48 -30.28 20.80 4.66
CA THR A 48 -31.04 19.60 5.01
C THR A 48 -30.37 18.36 4.44
N THR A 49 -30.19 17.32 5.28
CA THR A 49 -29.70 16.03 4.81
C THR A 49 -30.79 15.38 3.98
N THR A 50 -30.60 15.39 2.66
CA THR A 50 -31.56 14.86 1.69
C THR A 50 -31.40 13.36 1.45
N PHE A 51 -30.21 12.81 1.71
CA PHE A 51 -29.90 11.42 1.46
C PHE A 51 -28.78 10.92 2.37
N GLU A 52 -28.97 9.76 3.00
CA GLU A 52 -27.93 9.02 3.70
C GLU A 52 -28.07 7.53 3.38
N ARG A 53 -26.96 6.90 2.96
CA ARG A 53 -26.93 5.46 2.70
C ARG A 53 -25.62 4.86 3.17
N SER A 54 -25.70 3.76 3.92
CA SER A 54 -24.55 2.94 4.28
C SER A 54 -24.54 1.68 3.43
N LEU A 55 -23.37 1.32 2.91
CA LEU A 55 -23.15 0.25 1.95
C LEU A 55 -21.97 -0.59 2.41
N ASP A 56 -22.11 -1.91 2.33
CA ASP A 56 -21.03 -2.85 2.65
C ASP A 56 -19.93 -2.74 1.57
N ALA A 57 -18.69 -2.53 2.00
CA ALA A 57 -17.54 -2.37 1.13
C ALA A 57 -17.26 -3.61 0.27
N ALA A 58 -17.70 -4.80 0.70
CA ALA A 58 -17.60 -6.03 -0.08
C ALA A 58 -18.40 -5.99 -1.40
N HIS A 59 -19.33 -5.05 -1.56
CA HIS A 59 -20.19 -4.92 -2.74
C HIS A 59 -19.73 -3.81 -3.70
N LEU A 60 -18.52 -3.26 -3.51
CA LEU A 60 -17.95 -2.23 -4.37
C LEU A 60 -17.41 -2.82 -5.71
N PRO A 61 -17.41 -2.05 -6.83
CA PRO A 61 -17.89 -0.68 -6.94
C PRO A 61 -19.43 -0.59 -6.92
N ILE A 62 -19.94 0.54 -6.42
CA ILE A 62 -21.38 0.83 -6.34
C ILE A 62 -21.69 2.09 -7.14
N SER A 63 -22.89 2.13 -7.71
CA SER A 63 -23.46 3.36 -8.26
C SER A 63 -24.68 3.76 -7.43
N VAL A 64 -24.64 4.97 -6.88
CA VAL A 64 -25.73 5.55 -6.09
C VAL A 64 -26.36 6.67 -6.89
N THR A 65 -27.66 6.54 -7.14
CA THR A 65 -28.43 7.61 -7.77
C THR A 65 -28.95 8.56 -6.70
N LEU A 66 -28.57 9.82 -6.80
CA LEU A 66 -29.14 10.94 -6.04
C LEU A 66 -30.18 11.62 -6.94
N LEU A 67 -31.36 11.88 -6.37
CA LEU A 67 -32.44 12.60 -7.03
C LEU A 67 -32.56 13.97 -6.35
N ASP A 68 -32.62 15.03 -7.15
CA ASP A 68 -32.76 16.39 -6.67
C ASP A 68 -34.12 16.98 -7.05
N GLU A 69 -34.81 17.48 -6.03
CA GLU A 69 -36.04 18.26 -6.16
C GLU A 69 -35.80 19.76 -5.88
N THR A 70 -34.58 20.15 -5.50
CA THR A 70 -34.21 21.54 -5.23
C THR A 70 -33.98 22.34 -6.51
N THR A 71 -34.22 23.65 -6.42
CA THR A 71 -34.05 24.57 -7.55
C THR A 71 -32.57 24.88 -7.85
N GLU A 72 -31.72 24.77 -6.83
CA GLU A 72 -30.30 25.15 -6.90
C GLU A 72 -29.44 24.12 -7.64
N GLY A 73 -29.81 22.84 -7.61
CA GLY A 73 -29.00 21.81 -8.27
C GLY A 73 -27.66 21.60 -7.60
N ARG A 74 -27.52 21.84 -6.29
CA ARG A 74 -26.24 21.79 -5.58
C ARG A 74 -26.36 20.94 -4.32
N PHE A 75 -25.40 20.03 -4.14
CA PHE A 75 -25.33 19.15 -2.98
C PHE A 75 -23.94 19.18 -2.41
N ASP A 76 -23.85 19.25 -1.10
CA ASP A 76 -22.65 18.86 -0.40
C ASP A 76 -22.71 17.34 -0.22
N VAL A 77 -21.76 16.65 -0.83
CA VAL A 77 -21.63 15.20 -0.76
C VAL A 77 -20.47 14.89 0.16
N GLU A 78 -20.73 14.02 1.13
CA GLU A 78 -19.75 13.47 2.05
C GLU A 78 -19.76 11.95 1.92
N ILE A 79 -18.58 11.36 1.80
CA ILE A 79 -18.38 9.93 1.70
C ILE A 79 -17.42 9.55 2.81
N THR A 80 -17.93 8.82 3.79
CA THR A 80 -17.17 8.32 4.93
C THR A 80 -16.85 6.84 4.74
N GLY A 81 -15.57 6.48 4.90
CA GLY A 81 -15.14 5.10 5.11
C GLY A 81 -15.24 4.74 6.59
N LEU A 82 -15.90 3.63 6.90
CA LEU A 82 -16.08 3.11 8.25
C LEU A 82 -15.34 1.79 8.43
N LYS A 83 -14.71 1.59 9.59
CA LYS A 83 -14.15 0.32 10.09
C LYS A 83 -14.82 -0.05 11.39
N SER A 84 -15.61 -1.13 11.43
CA SER A 84 -16.35 -1.53 12.63
C SER A 84 -17.23 -0.40 13.18
N GLY A 85 -17.70 0.49 12.30
CA GLY A 85 -18.50 1.68 12.65
C GLY A 85 -17.71 2.92 13.09
N VAL A 86 -16.38 2.86 13.13
CA VAL A 86 -15.50 4.02 13.37
C VAL A 86 -15.14 4.66 12.04
N GLU A 87 -15.22 5.99 11.97
CA GLU A 87 -14.81 6.77 10.79
C GLU A 87 -13.30 6.71 10.65
N VAL A 88 -12.82 6.12 9.56
CA VAL A 88 -11.39 6.03 9.26
C VAL A 88 -11.00 6.92 8.09
N MET A 89 -11.98 7.35 7.29
CA MET A 89 -11.76 8.15 6.10
C MET A 89 -12.94 9.05 5.82
N GLN A 90 -12.69 10.27 5.33
CA GLN A 90 -13.74 11.18 4.90
C GLN A 90 -13.31 11.99 3.68
N VAL A 91 -14.16 11.99 2.66
CA VAL A 91 -14.03 12.87 1.49
C VAL A 91 -15.32 13.66 1.35
N SER A 92 -15.23 14.97 1.16
CA SER A 92 -16.40 15.80 0.95
C SER A 92 -16.17 16.91 -0.07
N ASP A 93 -17.22 17.25 -0.82
CA ASP A 93 -17.19 18.39 -1.75
C ASP A 93 -18.61 18.79 -2.15
N SER A 94 -18.69 19.96 -2.76
CA SER A 94 -19.93 20.50 -3.31
C SER A 94 -20.05 20.13 -4.78
N LEU A 95 -21.05 19.31 -5.12
CA LEU A 95 -21.35 18.91 -6.48
C LEU A 95 -22.50 19.76 -7.05
N GLN A 96 -22.34 20.21 -8.29
CA GLN A 96 -23.39 20.92 -9.02
C GLN A 96 -23.93 20.03 -10.15
N PHE A 97 -25.25 19.94 -10.25
CA PHE A 97 -25.94 19.06 -11.20
C PHE A 97 -25.82 19.58 -12.64
N GLY A 98 -25.37 18.68 -13.53
CA GLY A 98 -25.67 18.74 -14.96
C GLY A 98 -26.94 17.94 -15.29
N ARG A 99 -27.38 17.92 -16.56
CA ARG A 99 -28.57 17.14 -16.99
C ARG A 99 -28.41 15.63 -16.77
N ASP A 100 -27.17 15.13 -16.81
CA ASP A 100 -26.76 13.79 -16.38
C ASP A 100 -25.26 13.87 -16.09
N ALA A 101 -24.85 13.66 -14.85
CA ALA A 101 -23.43 13.67 -14.47
C ALA A 101 -23.05 12.37 -13.76
N THR A 102 -21.85 11.87 -14.07
CA THR A 102 -21.20 10.79 -13.33
C THR A 102 -19.92 11.35 -12.76
N GLN A 103 -19.83 11.38 -11.43
CA GLN A 103 -18.63 11.84 -10.73
C GLN A 103 -17.91 10.62 -10.17
N PRO A 104 -16.70 10.28 -10.65
CA PRO A 104 -15.86 9.30 -9.99
C PRO A 104 -15.40 9.87 -8.65
N VAL A 105 -15.39 9.02 -7.63
CA VAL A 105 -14.90 9.35 -6.30
C VAL A 105 -13.73 8.44 -6.00
N MET A 106 -12.61 9.05 -5.62
CA MET A 106 -11.43 8.36 -5.14
C MET A 106 -11.33 8.49 -3.63
N LEU A 107 -11.25 7.36 -2.95
CA LEU A 107 -11.01 7.27 -1.51
C LEU A 107 -9.49 7.07 -1.31
N ASP A 108 -8.77 8.13 -1.00
CA ASP A 108 -7.31 8.10 -0.78
C ASP A 108 -7.01 7.89 0.72
N LEU A 109 -5.98 7.09 1.03
CA LEU A 109 -5.49 6.86 2.40
C LEU A 109 -5.10 8.15 3.13
N GLN A 110 -4.72 9.19 2.40
CA GLN A 110 -4.42 10.49 3.00
C GLN A 110 -5.67 11.24 3.50
N CYS A 111 -6.87 10.79 3.13
CA CYS A 111 -8.14 11.42 3.47
C CYS A 111 -8.70 10.92 4.80
N THR A 112 -7.96 11.07 5.88
CA THR A 112 -8.39 10.55 7.19
C THR A 112 -9.63 11.27 7.71
N ALA A 113 -10.28 10.72 8.73
CA ALA A 113 -11.40 11.40 9.39
C ALA A 113 -11.02 12.79 9.95
N ASP A 114 -9.74 13.00 10.29
CA ASP A 114 -9.24 14.29 10.78
C ASP A 114 -8.74 15.21 9.65
N GLN A 115 -8.47 14.66 8.46
CA GLN A 115 -7.94 15.37 7.30
C GLN A 115 -8.82 15.15 6.07
N HIS A 116 -9.81 16.03 5.91
CA HIS A 116 -10.81 15.89 4.85
C HIS A 116 -10.19 16.21 3.48
N CYS A 117 -10.37 15.30 2.53
CA CYS A 117 -10.06 15.57 1.13
C CYS A 117 -11.24 16.14 0.37
N LYS A 118 -10.95 16.94 -0.66
CA LYS A 118 -11.95 17.36 -1.65
C LYS A 118 -12.20 16.26 -2.67
N LEU A 119 -13.45 16.11 -3.13
CA LEU A 119 -13.79 15.25 -4.27
C LEU A 119 -13.14 15.75 -5.58
N SER A 120 -12.81 17.05 -5.66
CA SER A 120 -12.16 17.68 -6.80
C SER A 120 -10.67 17.27 -6.97
N GLY A 121 -10.45 16.17 -7.68
CA GLY A 121 -9.13 15.65 -8.07
C GLY A 121 -9.20 14.41 -8.97
N ALA A 122 -10.35 13.71 -8.98
CA ALA A 122 -10.64 12.56 -9.82
C ALA A 122 -11.09 12.97 -11.25
N MET A 123 -10.13 13.43 -12.05
CA MET A 123 -10.08 13.55 -13.52
C MET A 123 -11.24 14.22 -14.30
N SER A 124 -10.85 15.16 -15.17
CA SER A 124 -11.65 15.66 -16.28
C SER A 124 -12.00 14.56 -17.28
N ALA A 125 -13.31 14.38 -17.50
CA ALA A 125 -14.03 13.71 -18.58
C ALA A 125 -13.20 12.97 -19.65
N GLY A 126 -12.98 11.68 -19.40
CA GLY A 126 -12.70 10.65 -20.41
C GLY A 126 -12.91 9.23 -19.89
N SER A 127 -13.56 9.07 -18.72
CA SER A 127 -13.57 7.83 -17.96
C SER A 127 -14.39 6.74 -18.65
N ALA A 128 -13.69 5.67 -19.05
CA ALA A 128 -14.29 4.40 -19.37
C ALA A 128 -15.15 3.88 -18.19
N ALA A 129 -16.10 2.99 -18.47
CA ALA A 129 -16.94 2.37 -17.46
C ALA A 129 -16.09 1.80 -16.30
N PRO A 130 -16.57 1.90 -15.03
CA PRO A 130 -15.88 1.33 -13.89
C PRO A 130 -15.62 -0.15 -14.16
N SER A 131 -14.35 -0.55 -14.20
CA SER A 131 -14.02 -1.96 -14.29
C SER A 131 -14.41 -2.67 -13.01
N ALA A 132 -14.91 -3.91 -13.11
CA ALA A 132 -15.20 -4.76 -11.95
C ALA A 132 -14.06 -4.67 -10.93
N SER A 133 -14.41 -4.40 -9.66
CA SER A 133 -13.51 -4.13 -8.54
C SER A 133 -12.19 -4.89 -8.68
N ARG A 134 -11.13 -4.15 -9.02
CA ARG A 134 -9.78 -4.68 -9.21
C ARG A 134 -8.96 -4.67 -7.90
N PHE A 135 -9.52 -4.07 -6.86
CA PHE A 135 -9.03 -4.05 -5.49
C PHE A 135 -10.06 -4.71 -4.60
N GLN A 136 -10.21 -6.02 -4.73
CA GLN A 136 -10.68 -6.81 -3.60
C GLN A 136 -9.56 -6.73 -2.56
N CYS A 137 -9.87 -6.36 -1.32
CA CYS A 137 -8.97 -6.60 -0.20
C CYS A 137 -8.44 -8.03 -0.40
N GLY A 138 -7.14 -8.18 -0.61
CA GLY A 138 -6.58 -9.48 -0.90
C GLY A 138 -6.87 -10.43 0.25
N PRO A 139 -6.54 -11.72 0.12
CA PRO A 139 -6.60 -12.61 1.28
C PRO A 139 -5.89 -11.89 2.45
N SER A 140 -6.56 -11.79 3.60
CA SER A 140 -5.95 -11.16 4.78
C SER A 140 -4.68 -11.94 5.11
N VAL A 141 -3.52 -11.39 4.72
CA VAL A 141 -2.23 -12.04 4.91
C VAL A 141 -1.82 -11.76 6.35
N LEU A 142 -2.10 -12.72 7.25
CA LEU A 142 -1.73 -12.56 8.66
C LEU A 142 -0.24 -12.75 8.89
N ARG A 143 0.39 -13.58 8.06
CA ARG A 143 1.81 -13.93 8.16
C ARG A 143 2.33 -14.46 6.84
N TYR A 144 3.65 -14.58 6.75
CA TYR A 144 4.31 -15.33 5.69
C TYR A 144 4.80 -16.69 6.19
N THR A 145 5.13 -17.57 5.26
CA THR A 145 5.88 -18.81 5.49
C THR A 145 7.16 -18.74 4.68
N ALA A 146 8.27 -18.97 5.34
CA ALA A 146 9.57 -18.92 4.70
C ALA A 146 10.06 -20.31 4.31
N ALA A 147 10.64 -20.40 3.12
CA ALA A 147 11.31 -21.58 2.63
C ALA A 147 12.55 -21.17 1.83
N MET A 148 13.58 -22.01 1.85
CA MET A 148 14.70 -21.87 0.91
C MET A 148 14.19 -22.06 -0.53
N THR A 149 14.79 -21.35 -1.46
CA THR A 149 14.49 -21.44 -2.90
C THR A 149 15.80 -21.47 -3.70
N SER A 150 15.71 -21.88 -4.96
CA SER A 150 16.82 -21.82 -5.92
C SER A 150 16.59 -20.74 -6.98
N ALA A 151 15.77 -19.74 -6.68
CA ALA A 151 15.49 -18.65 -7.61
C ALA A 151 16.78 -17.87 -7.91
N ASP A 152 17.10 -17.67 -9.19
CA ASP A 152 18.30 -16.96 -9.59
C ASP A 152 18.16 -15.45 -9.35
N ALA A 153 19.26 -14.82 -8.91
CA ALA A 153 19.35 -13.38 -8.84
C ALA A 153 19.46 -12.81 -10.26
N THR A 154 18.39 -12.20 -10.76
CA THR A 154 18.40 -11.42 -12.00
C THR A 154 18.70 -9.97 -11.67
N ASP A 155 19.83 -9.44 -12.15
CA ASP A 155 20.23 -8.07 -11.85
C ASP A 155 19.31 -7.05 -12.53
N ALA A 156 18.47 -6.37 -11.75
CA ALA A 156 17.58 -5.31 -12.23
C ALA A 156 18.36 -4.13 -12.85
N CYS A 157 19.63 -3.92 -12.49
CA CYS A 157 20.46 -2.87 -13.09
C CYS A 157 20.85 -3.16 -14.55
N SER A 158 20.74 -4.42 -14.98
CA SER A 158 21.19 -4.89 -16.30
C SER A 158 20.04 -5.04 -17.31
N VAL A 159 18.78 -4.82 -16.90
CA VAL A 159 17.61 -5.03 -17.77
C VAL A 159 17.15 -3.70 -18.39
N PRO A 160 17.21 -3.53 -19.74
CA PRO A 160 16.67 -2.35 -20.41
C PRO A 160 15.14 -2.46 -20.51
N MET A 161 14.41 -1.73 -19.65
CA MET A 161 12.97 -1.90 -19.48
C MET A 161 12.23 -0.57 -19.38
N ALA A 162 10.93 -0.61 -19.71
CA ALA A 162 10.08 0.58 -19.76
C ALA A 162 9.85 1.25 -18.39
N HIS A 163 9.90 0.47 -17.30
CA HIS A 163 9.68 0.94 -15.93
C HIS A 163 10.83 0.51 -15.04
N ALA A 164 12.04 0.98 -15.35
CA ALA A 164 13.24 0.73 -14.58
C ALA A 164 13.95 2.04 -14.23
N GLY A 165 14.67 2.06 -13.11
CA GLY A 165 15.36 3.25 -12.62
C GLY A 165 16.46 2.94 -11.62
N LYS A 166 17.18 3.99 -11.19
CA LYS A 166 18.25 3.93 -10.20
C LYS A 166 17.98 4.90 -9.06
N VAL A 167 18.23 4.47 -7.83
CA VAL A 167 18.17 5.30 -6.61
C VAL A 167 19.43 5.10 -5.78
N LEU A 168 19.65 5.98 -4.79
CA LEU A 168 20.81 5.90 -3.89
C LEU A 168 22.19 5.93 -4.61
N GLY A 169 22.24 6.47 -5.83
CA GLY A 169 23.48 6.68 -6.59
C GLY A 169 24.22 7.96 -6.18
N ASP A 170 23.59 8.81 -5.36
CA ASP A 170 24.10 10.08 -4.86
C ASP A 170 24.84 9.97 -3.50
N GLY A 171 24.91 8.76 -2.94
CA GLY A 171 25.48 8.52 -1.60
C GLY A 171 24.55 8.90 -0.44
N SER A 172 23.24 9.06 -0.71
CA SER A 172 22.22 9.26 0.32
C SER A 172 22.34 8.21 1.45
N ARG A 173 22.28 8.70 2.69
CA ARG A 173 22.44 7.86 3.88
C ARG A 173 21.13 7.25 4.38
N GLY A 174 20.04 8.00 4.24
CA GLY A 174 18.71 7.57 4.67
C GLY A 174 17.93 6.87 3.56
N PRO A 175 16.73 6.40 3.87
CA PRO A 175 15.82 5.81 2.90
C PRO A 175 15.40 6.83 1.84
N VAL A 176 15.35 6.38 0.59
CA VAL A 176 14.89 7.18 -0.55
C VAL A 176 13.56 6.62 -1.04
N ARG A 177 12.60 7.52 -1.23
CA ARG A 177 11.26 7.21 -1.76
C ARG A 177 11.33 7.00 -3.27
N LEU A 178 10.70 5.94 -3.79
CA LEU A 178 10.62 5.64 -5.22
C LEU A 178 9.51 6.43 -5.92
N THR A 179 9.63 7.75 -5.96
CA THR A 179 8.56 8.64 -6.49
C THR A 179 8.18 8.35 -7.94
N GLU A 180 9.11 7.87 -8.77
CA GLU A 180 8.85 7.52 -10.17
C GLU A 180 7.92 6.30 -10.34
N LEU A 181 7.88 5.42 -9.34
CA LEU A 181 7.08 4.20 -9.38
C LEU A 181 5.66 4.41 -8.84
N GLU A 182 5.44 5.41 -7.99
CA GLU A 182 4.16 5.65 -7.30
C GLU A 182 2.95 5.77 -8.22
N PRO A 183 3.00 6.46 -9.37
CA PRO A 183 1.87 6.49 -10.29
C PRO A 183 1.49 5.12 -10.87
N LEU A 184 2.41 4.14 -10.80
CA LEU A 184 2.21 2.78 -11.30
C LEU A 184 1.76 1.80 -10.20
N LEU A 185 1.98 2.12 -8.92
CA LEU A 185 1.64 1.24 -7.79
C LEU A 185 0.13 0.95 -7.66
N PRO A 186 -0.80 1.87 -7.96
CA PRO A 186 -2.23 1.53 -8.06
C PRO A 186 -2.56 0.52 -9.18
N GLY A 187 -1.63 0.23 -10.08
CA GLY A 187 -1.76 -0.84 -11.08
C GLY A 187 -1.11 -2.15 -10.66
N PHE A 188 -0.33 -2.16 -9.57
CA PHE A 188 0.44 -3.28 -9.07
C PHE A 188 -0.26 -3.89 -7.85
N GLY A 189 -1.04 -4.95 -8.07
CA GLY A 189 -1.89 -5.58 -7.05
C GLY A 189 -1.17 -6.38 -5.97
N PHE A 190 0.13 -6.15 -5.74
CA PHE A 190 0.86 -6.79 -4.65
C PHE A 190 0.44 -6.21 -3.28
N GLN A 191 0.27 -7.10 -2.30
CA GLN A 191 -0.15 -6.75 -0.96
C GLN A 191 0.85 -7.27 0.07
N PHE A 192 1.28 -6.38 0.96
CA PHE A 192 2.17 -6.70 2.06
C PHE A 192 1.36 -6.76 3.36
N TYR A 193 1.28 -7.93 3.99
CA TYR A 193 0.36 -8.20 5.12
C TYR A 193 -1.10 -7.79 4.84
N GLY A 194 -1.56 -8.02 3.60
CA GLY A 194 -2.92 -7.67 3.17
C GLY A 194 -3.15 -6.19 2.94
N GLN A 195 -2.12 -5.35 3.05
CA GLN A 195 -2.18 -3.94 2.68
C GLN A 195 -1.61 -3.74 1.28
N PRO A 196 -2.35 -3.07 0.37
CA PRO A 196 -1.80 -2.66 -0.92
C PRO A 196 -0.60 -1.73 -0.71
N ILE A 197 0.43 -1.88 -1.54
CA ILE A 197 1.59 -0.99 -1.49
C ILE A 197 1.29 0.28 -2.28
N HIS A 198 1.39 1.43 -1.62
CA HIS A 198 1.19 2.74 -2.26
C HIS A 198 2.47 3.55 -2.37
N GLN A 199 3.50 3.12 -1.65
CA GLN A 199 4.76 3.81 -1.53
C GLN A 199 5.85 2.80 -1.22
N ILE A 200 7.06 3.11 -1.67
CA ILE A 200 8.23 2.26 -1.45
C ILE A 200 9.39 3.15 -1.03
N TRP A 201 9.94 2.86 0.14
CA TRP A 201 11.19 3.40 0.64
C TRP A 201 12.29 2.37 0.46
N VAL A 202 13.42 2.78 -0.11
CA VAL A 202 14.58 1.92 -0.32
C VAL A 202 15.74 2.47 0.47
N ALA A 203 16.37 1.63 1.28
CA ALA A 203 17.53 2.02 2.06
C ALA A 203 18.80 1.36 1.51
N ARG A 204 19.91 2.10 1.58
CA ARG A 204 21.24 1.57 1.23
C ARG A 204 21.64 0.37 2.09
N ASP A 205 21.10 0.29 3.30
CA ASP A 205 21.39 -0.72 4.29
C ASP A 205 20.61 -2.02 4.05
N GLY A 206 20.04 -2.24 2.86
CA GLY A 206 19.55 -3.56 2.43
C GLY A 206 18.12 -3.90 2.85
N TYR A 207 17.29 -2.87 3.08
CA TYR A 207 15.87 -3.05 3.33
C TYR A 207 15.00 -2.18 2.42
N VAL A 208 13.74 -2.60 2.28
CA VAL A 208 12.64 -1.85 1.67
C VAL A 208 11.51 -1.73 2.68
N SER A 209 10.88 -0.57 2.79
CA SER A 209 9.67 -0.36 3.61
C SER A 209 8.52 0.12 2.74
N PHE A 210 7.32 -0.31 3.10
CA PHE A 210 6.06 0.08 2.47
C PHE A 210 5.22 1.03 3.34
N GLY A 211 5.79 1.51 4.45
CA GLY A 211 5.15 2.49 5.32
C GLY A 211 4.88 3.82 4.60
N HIS A 212 3.84 4.52 5.06
CA HIS A 212 3.47 5.82 4.52
C HIS A 212 4.57 6.88 4.77
N ASP A 213 5.04 6.94 6.01
CA ASP A 213 6.07 7.88 6.43
C ASP A 213 7.48 7.36 6.16
N ASN A 214 8.46 8.26 6.15
CA ASN A 214 9.86 7.87 6.08
C ASN A 214 10.17 6.98 7.30
N PRO A 215 10.63 5.73 7.10
CA PRO A 215 10.90 4.81 8.21
C PRO A 215 12.11 5.24 9.05
N ASP A 216 12.96 6.14 8.54
CA ASP A 216 14.14 6.64 9.24
C ASP A 216 14.40 8.12 8.89
N PRO A 217 13.57 9.05 9.39
CA PRO A 217 13.71 10.47 9.07
C PRO A 217 14.97 11.08 9.69
N ALA A 218 15.49 10.48 10.77
CA ALA A 218 16.67 10.96 11.48
C ALA A 218 17.98 10.31 11.00
N GLY A 219 17.91 9.24 10.20
CA GLY A 219 19.09 8.45 9.83
C GLY A 219 19.70 7.72 11.03
N ASP A 220 18.90 7.45 12.06
CA ASP A 220 19.33 6.92 13.36
C ASP A 220 19.07 5.41 13.50
N LEU A 221 18.41 4.79 12.53
CA LEU A 221 18.32 3.34 12.48
C LEU A 221 19.72 2.76 12.34
N VAL A 222 20.15 2.02 13.36
CA VAL A 222 21.45 1.36 13.36
C VAL A 222 21.26 -0.04 12.79
N PRO A 223 21.65 -0.31 11.54
CA PRO A 223 21.51 -1.62 10.95
C PRO A 223 22.45 -2.62 11.64
N GLY A 224 22.09 -3.91 11.56
CA GLY A 224 22.86 -5.00 12.14
C GLY A 224 22.01 -6.21 12.51
N PRO A 225 22.54 -7.13 13.32
CA PRO A 225 21.81 -8.31 13.72
C PRO A 225 20.58 -7.91 14.52
N PHE A 226 19.49 -8.60 14.22
CA PHE A 226 18.19 -8.36 14.82
C PHE A 226 18.16 -8.54 16.34
N ASP A 227 19.25 -8.98 16.97
CA ASP A 227 19.34 -9.04 18.44
C ASP A 227 19.25 -7.66 19.11
N ARG A 228 19.43 -6.56 18.36
CA ARG A 228 19.14 -5.20 18.79
C ARG A 228 17.62 -4.97 18.84
N ASN A 229 17.13 -4.68 20.05
CA ASN A 229 15.78 -4.72 20.61
C ASN A 229 15.11 -6.07 20.87
N LEU A 230 15.69 -7.19 20.43
CA LEU A 230 15.21 -8.51 20.85
C LEU A 230 15.88 -9.00 22.14
N VAL A 231 17.16 -8.71 22.33
CA VAL A 231 17.97 -9.13 23.51
C VAL A 231 18.93 -8.03 23.99
N ARG A 232 19.36 -7.12 23.11
CA ARG A 232 20.20 -5.94 23.41
C ARG A 232 19.39 -4.67 23.14
N GLY A 233 19.57 -3.58 23.89
CA GLY A 233 18.89 -2.31 23.53
C GLY A 233 19.31 -1.76 22.15
N GLY A 234 18.39 -1.11 21.43
CA GLY A 234 18.58 -0.51 20.12
C GLY A 234 17.34 0.27 19.63
N THR A 235 17.29 0.65 18.36
CA THR A 235 16.10 1.18 17.68
C THR A 235 15.38 0.02 16.98
N PRO A 236 14.04 -0.08 17.01
CA PRO A 236 13.34 -1.17 16.32
C PRO A 236 13.63 -1.11 14.80
N PRO A 237 13.45 -2.23 14.09
CA PRO A 237 13.52 -2.22 12.64
C PRO A 237 12.46 -1.29 12.03
N PRO A 238 12.64 -0.88 10.77
CA PRO A 238 11.60 -0.20 10.00
C PRO A 238 10.27 -0.97 10.03
N PRO A 239 9.13 -0.31 10.27
CA PRO A 239 7.82 -0.96 10.14
C PRO A 239 7.54 -1.30 8.68
N HIS A 240 6.66 -2.30 8.48
CA HIS A 240 6.23 -2.78 7.16
C HIS A 240 7.37 -2.97 6.15
N ALA A 241 8.38 -3.77 6.52
CA ALA A 241 9.63 -3.84 5.78
C ALA A 241 10.07 -5.24 5.39
N VAL A 242 10.77 -5.31 4.27
CA VAL A 242 11.51 -6.47 3.76
C VAL A 242 13.00 -6.17 3.91
N MET A 243 13.70 -6.99 4.69
CA MET A 243 15.14 -6.92 4.91
C MET A 243 15.80 -8.04 4.12
N ALA A 244 16.42 -7.70 2.99
CA ALA A 244 17.19 -8.67 2.22
C ALA A 244 18.59 -8.86 2.79
N PHE A 245 19.19 -7.80 3.32
CA PHE A 245 20.51 -7.85 3.92
C PHE A 245 20.70 -6.65 4.85
N TRP A 246 19.92 -6.59 5.94
CA TRP A 246 19.92 -5.41 6.81
C TRP A 246 21.19 -5.36 7.67
N ASP A 247 22.17 -4.58 7.22
CA ASP A 247 23.49 -4.37 7.83
C ASP A 247 24.04 -2.98 7.45
N LYS A 248 25.11 -2.52 8.12
CA LYS A 248 25.77 -1.25 7.84
C LYS A 248 26.49 -1.32 6.50
N MET A 249 25.82 -0.83 5.47
CA MET A 249 26.30 -0.88 4.10
C MET A 249 26.53 0.50 3.51
N SER A 250 27.26 0.51 2.41
CA SER A 250 27.37 1.61 1.47
C SER A 250 27.08 1.08 0.06
N THR A 251 26.55 1.94 -0.79
CA THR A 251 26.32 1.63 -2.20
C THR A 251 27.50 2.09 -3.03
N SER A 252 27.80 1.36 -4.11
CA SER A 252 28.65 1.90 -5.18
C SER A 252 27.94 3.04 -5.91
N SER A 253 28.61 3.66 -6.88
CA SER A 253 27.98 4.64 -7.79
C SER A 253 26.82 4.07 -8.62
N MET A 254 26.65 2.73 -8.67
CA MET A 254 25.49 2.10 -9.30
C MET A 254 24.22 2.27 -8.46
N GLY A 255 24.34 2.44 -7.15
CA GLY A 255 23.20 2.58 -6.24
C GLY A 255 22.38 1.30 -6.12
N VAL A 256 21.07 1.48 -6.02
CA VAL A 256 20.05 0.43 -6.03
C VAL A 256 19.20 0.62 -7.27
N CYS A 257 18.98 -0.44 -8.03
CA CYS A 257 18.11 -0.39 -9.22
C CYS A 257 16.76 -1.01 -8.92
N TYR A 258 15.72 -0.54 -9.59
CA TYR A 258 14.41 -1.19 -9.57
C TYR A 258 13.88 -1.43 -10.98
N GLU A 259 12.98 -2.41 -11.09
CA GLU A 259 12.31 -2.79 -12.33
C GLU A 259 10.89 -3.27 -12.00
N LEU A 260 9.87 -2.69 -12.63
CA LEU A 260 8.51 -3.23 -12.67
C LEU A 260 8.24 -3.85 -14.04
N ASN A 261 8.05 -5.16 -14.10
CA ASN A 261 7.85 -5.92 -15.34
C ASN A 261 6.52 -6.66 -15.33
N GLY A 262 6.01 -7.01 -16.51
CA GLY A 262 4.87 -7.91 -16.70
C GLY A 262 3.56 -7.17 -16.94
N PRO A 263 2.53 -7.90 -17.41
CA PRO A 263 1.17 -7.36 -17.49
C PRO A 263 0.56 -7.30 -16.08
N ARG A 264 -0.36 -6.36 -15.86
CA ARG A 264 -1.15 -6.25 -14.61
C ARG A 264 -1.78 -7.60 -14.23
N GLY A 265 -1.76 -7.93 -12.94
CA GLY A 265 -2.15 -9.23 -12.38
C GLY A 265 -1.04 -10.30 -12.43
N ALA A 266 0.05 -10.03 -13.15
CA ALA A 266 1.23 -10.89 -13.23
C ALA A 266 2.52 -10.06 -13.29
N GLN A 267 2.50 -8.88 -12.68
CA GLN A 267 3.68 -8.04 -12.60
C GLN A 267 4.66 -8.57 -11.56
N SER A 268 5.92 -8.21 -11.74
CA SER A 268 6.99 -8.44 -10.79
C SER A 268 7.74 -7.14 -10.57
N LEU A 269 7.84 -6.72 -9.31
CA LEU A 269 8.71 -5.61 -8.91
C LEU A 269 10.01 -6.17 -8.34
N ARG A 270 11.13 -5.77 -8.90
CA ARG A 270 12.48 -6.14 -8.44
C ARG A 270 13.22 -4.92 -7.93
N LEU A 271 13.93 -5.07 -6.81
CA LEU A 271 14.84 -4.08 -6.26
C LEU A 271 16.19 -4.73 -5.98
N ALA A 272 17.25 -4.27 -6.63
CA ALA A 272 18.57 -4.91 -6.62
C ALA A 272 19.66 -3.95 -6.11
N TRP A 273 20.43 -4.42 -5.12
CA TRP A 273 21.66 -3.79 -4.67
C TRP A 273 22.82 -4.45 -5.42
N THR A 274 23.53 -3.67 -6.23
CA THR A 274 24.61 -4.16 -7.07
C THR A 274 25.92 -3.46 -6.68
N HIS A 275 26.94 -4.25 -6.37
CA HIS A 275 28.20 -3.77 -5.80
C HIS A 275 28.01 -2.96 -4.50
N ALA A 276 27.12 -3.40 -3.62
CA ALA A 276 27.05 -2.88 -2.26
C ALA A 276 28.28 -3.36 -1.46
N CYS A 277 28.62 -2.64 -0.39
CA CYS A 277 29.83 -2.90 0.38
C CYS A 277 29.62 -2.65 1.87
N LEU A 278 30.41 -3.30 2.70
CA LEU A 278 30.28 -3.27 4.16
C LEU A 278 31.29 -2.35 4.85
N THR A 279 32.04 -1.61 4.03
CA THR A 279 33.09 -0.68 4.40
C THR A 279 32.97 0.57 3.52
N GLN A 280 33.37 1.73 4.03
CA GLN A 280 33.45 2.96 3.25
C GLN A 280 34.88 3.51 3.31
N PRO A 281 35.60 3.61 2.18
CA PRO A 281 35.20 3.21 0.82
C PRO A 281 35.05 1.68 0.67
N CYS A 282 34.38 1.21 -0.40
CA CYS A 282 33.97 -0.18 -0.58
C CYS A 282 35.07 -1.26 -0.60
N GLY A 283 36.35 -0.89 -0.60
CA GLY A 283 37.46 -1.85 -0.53
C GLY A 283 37.33 -2.98 -1.55
N SER A 284 37.43 -4.23 -1.07
CA SER A 284 37.21 -5.44 -1.85
C SER A 284 35.81 -6.04 -1.66
N ASP A 285 34.94 -5.38 -0.90
CA ASP A 285 33.59 -5.88 -0.64
C ASP A 285 32.74 -5.72 -1.90
N ASN A 286 31.95 -6.73 -2.21
CA ASN A 286 31.04 -6.77 -3.34
C ASN A 286 29.83 -7.63 -2.98
N LEU A 287 28.75 -7.00 -2.57
CA LEU A 287 27.49 -7.63 -2.23
C LEU A 287 26.48 -7.39 -3.35
N ASN A 288 25.83 -8.47 -3.78
CA ASN A 288 24.81 -8.44 -4.82
C ASN A 288 23.60 -9.24 -4.33
N PHE A 289 22.48 -8.56 -4.13
CA PHE A 289 21.24 -9.18 -3.64
C PHE A 289 20.02 -8.41 -4.12
N MET A 290 18.86 -9.08 -4.10
CA MET A 290 17.63 -8.54 -4.66
C MET A 290 16.39 -8.97 -3.87
N ILE A 291 15.42 -8.08 -3.82
CA ILE A 291 14.04 -8.33 -3.41
C ILE A 291 13.18 -8.42 -4.67
N THR A 292 12.36 -9.47 -4.79
CA THR A 292 11.33 -9.59 -5.82
C THR A 292 9.96 -9.71 -5.16
N LEU A 293 9.02 -8.84 -5.56
CA LEU A 293 7.61 -8.91 -5.20
C LEU A 293 6.84 -9.40 -6.43
N ASP A 294 6.16 -10.54 -6.30
CA ASP A 294 5.41 -11.16 -7.40
C ASP A 294 3.90 -10.96 -7.19
N GLU A 295 3.26 -10.21 -8.09
CA GLU A 295 1.83 -9.87 -7.98
C GLU A 295 0.93 -11.10 -8.09
N SER A 296 1.27 -12.05 -8.96
CA SER A 296 0.39 -13.21 -9.24
C SER A 296 0.34 -14.18 -8.07
N THR A 297 1.46 -14.36 -7.39
CA THR A 297 1.62 -15.32 -6.30
C THR A 297 1.61 -14.65 -4.93
N GLN A 298 1.70 -13.31 -4.88
CA GLN A 298 1.83 -12.52 -3.66
C GLN A 298 3.07 -12.93 -2.84
N GLN A 299 4.07 -13.51 -3.50
CA GLN A 299 5.30 -13.99 -2.87
C GLN A 299 6.37 -12.90 -2.83
N ILE A 300 7.21 -12.99 -1.80
CA ILE A 300 8.46 -12.21 -1.71
C ILE A 300 9.61 -13.18 -1.88
N VAL A 301 10.51 -12.89 -2.81
CA VAL A 301 11.72 -13.69 -3.02
C VAL A 301 12.94 -12.83 -2.75
N LEU A 302 13.80 -13.31 -1.86
CA LEU A 302 15.12 -12.76 -1.60
C LEU A 302 16.13 -13.64 -2.33
N SER A 303 16.90 -13.05 -3.23
CA SER A 303 17.91 -13.77 -4.00
C SER A 303 19.27 -13.09 -3.84
N TYR A 304 20.31 -13.90 -3.78
CA TYR A 304 21.67 -13.47 -3.54
C TYR A 304 22.53 -13.91 -4.73
N GLY A 305 23.21 -12.95 -5.33
CA GLY A 305 24.22 -13.19 -6.36
C GLY A 305 25.58 -13.51 -5.73
N PRO A 306 26.66 -13.42 -6.51
CA PRO A 306 28.02 -13.50 -5.97
C PRO A 306 28.24 -12.43 -4.89
N MET A 307 28.64 -12.86 -3.69
CA MET A 307 28.95 -11.97 -2.56
C MET A 307 30.38 -12.21 -2.08
N ALA A 308 31.13 -11.14 -1.86
CA ALA A 308 32.48 -11.16 -1.32
C ALA A 308 32.65 -10.03 -0.30
N ALA A 309 33.33 -10.32 0.81
CA ALA A 309 33.71 -9.33 1.81
C ALA A 309 34.92 -9.80 2.59
N THR A 310 35.59 -8.87 3.30
CA THR A 310 36.62 -9.23 4.27
C THR A 310 36.18 -8.88 5.69
N PRO A 311 36.09 -9.86 6.61
CA PRO A 311 36.28 -11.29 6.39
C PRO A 311 35.07 -11.96 5.69
N PRO A 312 35.23 -13.15 5.05
CA PRO A 312 34.22 -13.74 4.16
C PRO A 312 32.86 -14.03 4.81
N GLU A 313 32.85 -14.34 6.11
CA GLU A 313 31.63 -14.57 6.88
C GLU A 313 30.67 -13.38 6.86
N ARG A 314 31.19 -12.15 6.65
CA ARG A 314 30.34 -10.96 6.55
C ARG A 314 29.54 -10.94 5.26
N ALA A 315 30.14 -11.26 4.11
CA ALA A 315 29.40 -11.41 2.85
C ALA A 315 28.42 -12.58 2.88
N ALA A 316 28.73 -13.56 3.71
CA ALA A 316 27.82 -14.65 3.97
C ALA A 316 26.64 -14.21 4.86
N GLY A 317 26.64 -13.01 5.45
CA GLY A 317 25.52 -12.47 6.25
C GLY A 317 25.67 -12.66 7.77
N ALA A 318 26.86 -12.96 8.29
CA ALA A 318 27.07 -13.19 9.73
C ALA A 318 26.65 -12.02 10.64
N THR A 319 26.56 -10.81 10.08
CA THR A 319 26.16 -9.58 10.78
C THR A 319 24.84 -9.00 10.27
N ALA A 320 24.25 -9.60 9.23
CA ALA A 320 23.07 -9.07 8.57
C ALA A 320 21.78 -9.69 9.13
N THR A 321 20.70 -8.94 9.00
CA THR A 321 19.34 -9.44 9.25
C THR A 321 18.62 -9.71 7.93
N VAL A 322 17.98 -10.87 7.83
CA VAL A 322 17.14 -11.26 6.68
C VAL A 322 15.73 -11.56 7.17
N GLY A 323 14.71 -10.93 6.59
CA GLY A 323 13.34 -11.22 7.02
C GLY A 323 12.31 -10.16 6.68
N LEU A 324 11.14 -10.31 7.30
CA LEU A 324 10.00 -9.42 7.15
C LEU A 324 9.58 -8.85 8.50
N VAL A 325 9.15 -7.59 8.51
CA VAL A 325 8.58 -6.89 9.67
C VAL A 325 7.20 -6.38 9.30
N ASP A 326 6.25 -6.61 10.20
CA ASP A 326 4.92 -6.01 10.22
C ASP A 326 4.83 -4.98 11.35
N ASP A 327 3.85 -4.08 11.28
CA ASP A 327 3.58 -3.07 12.31
C ASP A 327 2.45 -3.48 13.29
N ALA A 328 1.95 -4.72 13.19
CA ALA A 328 0.88 -5.22 14.05
C ALA A 328 1.31 -5.34 15.53
N PRO A 329 0.39 -5.14 16.49
CA PRO A 329 0.66 -5.36 17.91
C PRO A 329 1.13 -6.80 18.16
N ALA A 330 2.35 -6.96 18.62
CA ALA A 330 2.96 -8.25 18.86
C ALA A 330 2.97 -8.62 20.33
N CYS A 331 3.08 -9.92 20.61
CA CYS A 331 3.60 -10.34 21.89
C CYS A 331 5.05 -9.84 22.08
N PRO A 332 5.49 -9.74 23.35
CA PRO A 332 6.90 -9.60 23.66
C PRO A 332 7.76 -10.63 22.92
N VAL A 333 8.96 -10.22 22.54
CA VAL A 333 9.89 -11.02 21.72
C VAL A 333 10.25 -12.36 22.36
N ASP A 334 10.39 -12.40 23.69
CA ASP A 334 10.66 -13.62 24.43
C ASP A 334 9.48 -14.61 24.40
N GLN A 335 8.34 -14.17 23.89
CA GLN A 335 7.18 -14.98 23.58
C GLN A 335 7.06 -15.29 22.09
N CYS A 336 7.93 -14.78 21.23
CA CYS A 336 7.94 -15.12 19.82
C CYS A 336 8.67 -16.45 19.56
N VAL A 337 7.98 -17.40 18.94
CA VAL A 337 8.55 -18.66 18.45
C VAL A 337 9.14 -18.39 17.06
N ARG A 338 10.47 -18.32 16.99
CA ARG A 338 11.22 -17.90 15.80
C ARG A 338 10.93 -18.77 14.58
N GLU A 339 10.68 -20.06 14.80
CA GLU A 339 10.43 -21.03 13.73
C GLU A 339 9.07 -20.81 13.05
N THR A 340 8.07 -20.36 13.81
CA THR A 340 6.70 -20.22 13.32
C THR A 340 6.32 -18.79 13.00
N GLY A 341 7.03 -17.80 13.59
CA GLY A 341 6.64 -16.40 13.50
C GLY A 341 5.43 -16.05 14.37
N LEU A 342 5.09 -16.92 15.31
CA LEU A 342 3.92 -16.80 16.17
C LEU A 342 4.34 -16.64 17.62
N CYS A 343 3.50 -15.98 18.40
CA CYS A 343 3.62 -15.92 19.83
C CYS A 343 3.47 -17.32 20.45
N LYS A 344 3.85 -17.46 21.73
CA LYS A 344 3.74 -18.72 22.50
C LYS A 344 2.31 -19.24 22.61
N ASP A 345 1.31 -18.41 22.32
CA ASP A 345 -0.09 -18.80 22.20
C ASP A 345 -0.40 -19.61 20.93
N GLY A 346 0.52 -19.65 19.96
CA GLY A 346 0.37 -20.34 18.68
C GLY A 346 -0.62 -19.71 17.71
N ALA A 347 -1.10 -18.50 18.00
CA ALA A 347 -2.16 -17.83 17.22
C ALA A 347 -1.80 -16.39 16.84
N THR A 348 -1.22 -15.63 17.75
CA THR A 348 -0.90 -14.22 17.51
C THR A 348 0.40 -14.13 16.69
N PRO A 349 0.41 -13.45 15.53
CA PRO A 349 1.64 -13.18 14.82
C PRO A 349 2.59 -12.35 15.69
N CYS A 350 3.88 -12.65 15.62
CA CYS A 350 4.87 -11.68 16.05
C CYS A 350 4.87 -10.52 15.03
N SER A 351 5.02 -9.26 15.47
CA SER A 351 5.32 -8.11 14.59
C SER A 351 6.54 -8.38 13.73
N TYR A 352 7.39 -9.30 14.16
CA TYR A 352 8.50 -9.84 13.43
C TYR A 352 8.07 -11.16 12.83
N SER A 353 7.27 -11.10 11.75
CA SER A 353 6.60 -12.32 11.31
C SER A 353 7.62 -13.40 10.95
N GLN A 354 8.77 -13.06 10.35
CA GLN A 354 9.84 -14.02 10.04
C GLN A 354 11.19 -13.33 9.91
N VAL A 355 11.92 -13.22 11.02
CA VAL A 355 13.31 -12.76 10.98
C VAL A 355 14.26 -13.93 11.16
N PHE A 356 14.93 -14.27 10.07
CA PHE A 356 16.10 -15.12 10.08
C PHE A 356 17.29 -14.21 10.38
N SER A 357 17.69 -14.15 11.64
CA SER A 357 19.12 -13.90 11.91
C SER A 357 19.85 -15.18 11.54
N SER A 358 19.98 -15.47 10.24
CA SER A 358 20.78 -16.61 9.82
C SER A 358 22.23 -16.26 10.14
N THR A 359 22.74 -16.79 11.25
CA THR A 359 24.15 -17.15 11.29
C THR A 359 24.34 -18.15 10.17
N VAL A 360 25.05 -17.69 9.15
CA VAL A 360 25.33 -18.41 7.92
C VAL A 360 25.79 -19.83 8.20
N GLN A 361 25.15 -20.80 7.55
CA GLN A 361 25.77 -22.11 7.34
C GLN A 361 26.95 -21.94 6.37
N ALA A 362 27.89 -22.88 6.32
CA ALA A 362 29.16 -22.76 5.57
C ALA A 362 29.05 -22.54 4.03
N GLY A 363 27.86 -22.26 3.47
CA GLY A 363 27.59 -22.07 2.04
C GLY A 363 27.04 -20.70 1.62
N GLY A 364 26.96 -19.70 2.51
CA GLY A 364 26.43 -18.36 2.19
C GLY A 364 24.96 -18.16 2.58
N VAL A 365 24.39 -16.98 2.27
CA VAL A 365 22.97 -16.71 2.50
C VAL A 365 22.14 -17.48 1.47
N PRO A 366 21.24 -18.40 1.88
CA PRO A 366 20.38 -19.09 0.93
C PRO A 366 19.35 -18.12 0.36
N ASN A 367 18.96 -18.32 -0.90
CA ASN A 367 17.80 -17.60 -1.44
C ASN A 367 16.55 -18.01 -0.64
N MET A 368 15.72 -17.03 -0.31
CA MET A 368 14.54 -17.22 0.54
C MET A 368 13.28 -16.86 -0.23
N ARG A 369 12.22 -17.62 -0.01
CA ARG A 369 10.87 -17.31 -0.50
C ARG A 369 9.93 -17.22 0.69
N PHE A 370 9.17 -16.15 0.73
CA PHE A 370 8.11 -15.90 1.70
C PHE A 370 6.77 -16.00 0.98
N SER A 371 5.98 -16.99 1.38
CA SER A 371 4.65 -17.24 0.84
C SER A 371 3.58 -16.78 1.81
N PRO A 372 2.59 -15.98 1.39
CA PRO A 372 1.56 -15.46 2.27
C PRO A 372 0.68 -16.59 2.81
N VAL A 373 0.28 -16.47 4.07
CA VAL A 373 -0.70 -17.34 4.73
C VAL A 373 -1.96 -16.53 4.97
N ALA A 374 -3.03 -16.89 4.27
CA ALA A 374 -4.33 -16.28 4.45
C ALA A 374 -4.91 -16.61 5.84
N ALA A 375 -5.62 -15.66 6.44
CA ALA A 375 -6.50 -15.92 7.56
C ALA A 375 -7.53 -16.99 7.19
N SER A 376 -7.68 -18.03 8.00
CA SER A 376 -8.87 -18.88 7.95
C SER A 376 -10.06 -18.03 8.34
N ARG A 377 -11.00 -17.81 7.40
CA ARG A 377 -12.27 -17.14 7.70
C ARG A 377 -13.15 -17.98 8.61
#